data_AF-A0A4Y2W8G6-F1
#
_entry.id   AF-A0A4Y2W8G6-F1
#
_cell.length_a   1.000
_cell.length_b   1.000
_cell.length_c   1.000
_cell.angle_alpha   90.00
_cell.angle_beta   90.00
_cell.angle_gamma   90.00
#
_symmetry.space_group_name_H-M   'P 1'
#
loop_
_entity.id
_entity.type
_entity.pdbx_description
1 polymer ?
#
loop_
_entity_poly.entity_id
_entity_poly.type
_entity_poly.pdbx_seq_one_letter_code
_entity_poly.pdbx_strand_id
1 'polypeptide(L)'
;MKENFVPLVDTQRTAQDIIIGSWKDIWEQQTSNKLHEFHPCLEPLKLAGLNRRKEVVLSRLRMGHTHCTHEYLLSSEPPPVCQQC
;
A
#
# COMPACT_ATOMS: atom_id res chain seq x y z
N MET A 1 41.84 18.34 -15.77
CA MET A 1 40.60 18.18 -14.99
C MET A 1 40.13 16.75 -15.23
N LYS A 2 40.20 15.86 -14.23
CA LYS A 2 39.79 14.47 -14.43
C LYS A 2 38.27 14.45 -14.38
N GLU A 3 37.63 14.09 -15.49
CA GLU A 3 36.19 13.83 -15.49
C GLU A 3 35.95 12.57 -14.65
N ASN A 4 35.28 12.75 -13.52
CA ASN A 4 34.83 11.65 -12.69
C ASN A 4 33.62 11.03 -13.37
N PHE A 5 33.85 10.01 -14.19
CA PHE A 5 32.80 9.28 -14.88
C PHE A 5 31.98 8.51 -13.84
N VAL A 6 30.76 8.99 -13.55
CA VAL A 6 29.83 8.28 -12.68
C VAL A 6 29.12 7.21 -13.53
N PRO A 7 29.21 5.92 -13.16
CA PRO A 7 28.51 4.86 -13.89
C PRO A 7 27.00 5.14 -13.98
N LEU A 8 26.41 4.88 -15.15
CA LEU A 8 24.97 5.05 -15.38
C LEU A 8 24.10 4.28 -14.38
N VAL A 9 24.58 3.12 -13.92
CA VAL A 9 23.88 2.30 -12.93
C VAL A 9 23.77 3.02 -11.58
N ASP A 10 24.81 3.76 -11.19
CA ASP A 10 24.82 4.49 -9.92
C ASP A 10 23.91 5.72 -9.98
N THR A 11 23.84 6.40 -11.12
CA THR A 11 22.90 7.52 -11.32
C THR A 11 21.44 7.03 -11.38
N GLN A 12 21.20 5.86 -12.00
CA GLN A 12 19.89 5.20 -12.02
C GLN A 12 19.44 4.78 -10.61
N ARG A 13 20.33 4.16 -9.84
CA ARG A 13 20.04 3.78 -8.46
C ARG A 13 19.72 5.01 -7.60
N THR A 14 20.52 6.06 -7.71
CA THR A 14 20.28 7.33 -7.00
C THR A 14 18.91 7.90 -7.35
N ALA A 15 18.53 7.93 -8.62
CA ALA A 15 17.22 8.40 -9.04
C ALA A 15 16.08 7.53 -8.48
N GLN A 16 16.24 6.20 -8.47
CA GLN A 16 15.27 5.27 -7.87
C GLN A 16 15.11 5.52 -6.37
N ASP A 17 16.22 5.70 -5.65
CA ASP A 17 16.20 5.94 -4.21
C ASP A 17 15.50 7.26 -3.87
N ILE A 18 15.72 8.32 -4.66
CA ILE A 18 15.01 9.60 -4.51
C ILE A 18 13.51 9.40 -4.70
N ILE A 19 13.10 8.70 -5.77
CA ILE A 19 11.68 8.45 -6.06
C ILE A 19 11.04 7.65 -4.91
N ILE A 20 11.67 6.55 -4.49
CA ILE A 20 11.18 5.71 -3.39
C ILE A 20 11.10 6.51 -2.09
N GLY A 21 12.09 7.36 -1.80
CA GLY A 21 12.10 8.26 -0.65
C GLY A 21 10.91 9.22 -0.68
N SER A 22 10.69 9.92 -1.78
CA SER A 22 9.54 10.82 -1.92
C SER A 22 8.21 10.11 -1.76
N TRP A 23 8.07 8.89 -2.30
CA TRP A 23 6.87 8.08 -2.11
C TRP A 23 6.64 7.68 -0.66
N LYS A 24 7.70 7.34 0.09
CA LYS A 24 7.62 7.05 1.52
C LYS A 24 7.18 8.27 2.31
N ASP A 25 7.75 9.44 2.04
CA ASP A 25 7.39 10.68 2.72
C ASP A 25 5.92 11.05 2.49
N ILE A 26 5.43 10.90 1.25
CA ILE A 26 4.01 11.12 0.92
C ILE A 26 3.12 10.12 1.67
N TRP A 27 3.54 8.85 1.73
CA TRP A 27 2.79 7.79 2.39
C TRP A 27 2.66 8.03 3.90
N GLU A 28 3.76 8.37 4.55
CA GLU A 28 3.81 8.59 6.01
C GLU A 28 2.97 9.80 6.46
N GLN A 29 2.73 10.73 5.54
CA GLN A 29 1.83 11.87 5.76
C GLN A 29 0.34 11.52 5.58
N GLN A 30 -0.03 10.31 5.15
CA GLN A 30 -1.42 9.90 4.91
C GLN A 30 -2.18 9.56 6.20
N THR A 31 -2.36 10.56 7.08
CA THR A 31 -3.00 10.38 8.40
C THR A 31 -4.50 10.10 8.37
N SER A 32 -5.19 10.47 7.28
CA SER A 32 -6.64 10.25 7.08
C SER A 32 -6.96 9.08 6.13
N ASN A 33 -5.95 8.32 5.73
CA ASN A 33 -6.13 7.20 4.82
C ASN A 33 -6.33 5.89 5.60
N LYS A 34 -7.50 5.28 5.45
CA LYS A 34 -7.81 3.96 6.05
C LYS A 34 -6.78 2.89 5.67
N LEU A 35 -6.22 2.94 4.46
CA LEU A 35 -5.17 1.99 4.06
C LEU A 35 -3.88 2.19 4.86
N HIS A 36 -3.53 3.44 5.18
CA HIS A 36 -2.35 3.75 6.00
C HIS A 36 -2.53 3.27 7.44
N GLU A 37 -3.75 3.32 7.98
CA GLU A 37 -4.09 2.76 9.29
C GLU A 37 -3.80 1.25 9.36
N PHE A 38 -4.12 0.49 8.32
CA PHE A 38 -3.86 -0.95 8.26
C PHE A 38 -2.44 -1.31 7.80
N HIS A 39 -1.80 -0.44 7.02
CA HIS A 39 -0.49 -0.66 6.40
C HIS A 39 0.40 0.60 6.52
N PRO A 40 0.86 0.94 7.74
CA PRO A 40 1.67 2.15 7.95
C PRO A 40 3.05 2.03 7.29
N CYS A 41 3.59 0.81 7.15
CA CYS A 41 4.85 0.55 6.49
C CYS A 41 4.64 0.04 5.06
N LEU A 42 5.35 0.63 4.08
CA LEU A 42 5.40 0.18 2.69
C LEU A 42 6.25 -1.09 2.48
N GLU A 43 6.68 -1.75 3.55
CA GLU A 43 7.39 -3.00 3.43
C GLU A 43 6.53 -4.03 2.66
N PRO A 44 7.12 -4.75 1.68
CA PRO A 44 6.42 -5.82 1.00
C PRO A 44 5.89 -6.78 2.06
N LEU A 45 4.57 -6.95 2.07
CA LEU A 45 3.96 -7.93 2.95
C LEU A 45 4.60 -9.28 2.63
N LYS A 46 5.33 -9.86 3.59
CA LYS A 46 6.06 -11.11 3.42
C LYS A 46 5.10 -12.29 3.27
N LEU A 47 4.41 -12.36 2.14
CA LEU A 47 3.53 -13.45 1.72
C LEU A 47 4.32 -14.46 0.88
N ALA A 48 5.51 -14.83 1.37
CA ALA A 48 6.38 -15.76 0.68
C ALA A 48 5.64 -17.07 0.36
N GLY A 49 5.66 -17.49 -0.90
CA GLY A 49 5.07 -18.75 -1.35
C GLY A 49 3.56 -18.72 -1.64
N LEU A 50 2.89 -17.56 -1.56
CA LEU A 50 1.52 -17.43 -2.06
C LEU A 50 1.51 -17.11 -3.55
N ASN A 51 0.49 -17.61 -4.26
CA ASN A 51 0.22 -17.12 -5.61
C ASN A 51 -0.53 -15.78 -5.54
N ARG A 52 -0.50 -15.03 -6.65
CA ARG A 52 -1.13 -13.72 -6.78
C ARG A 52 -2.57 -13.67 -6.26
N ARG A 53 -3.37 -14.71 -6.54
CA ARG A 53 -4.78 -14.78 -6.10
C ARG A 53 -4.89 -14.84 -4.58
N LYS A 54 -4.09 -15.67 -3.91
CA LYS A 54 -4.10 -15.82 -2.45
C LYS A 54 -3.64 -14.53 -1.76
N GLU A 55 -2.66 -13.84 -2.32
CA GLU A 55 -2.23 -12.53 -1.82
C GLU A 55 -3.37 -11.51 -1.87
N VAL A 56 -4.07 -11.40 -3.01
CA VAL A 56 -5.21 -10.48 -3.16
C VAL A 56 -6.31 -10.79 -2.15
N VAL A 57 -6.66 -12.06 -1.99
CA VAL A 57 -7.70 -12.48 -1.04
C VAL A 57 -7.30 -12.08 0.38
N LEU A 58 -6.06 -12.37 0.78
CA LEU A 58 -5.59 -12.06 2.13
C LEU A 58 -5.54 -10.54 2.40
N SER A 59 -5.06 -9.74 1.46
CA SER A 59 -5.08 -8.27 1.57
C SER A 59 -6.51 -7.74 1.73
N ARG A 60 -7.47 -8.23 0.92
CA ARG A 60 -8.88 -7.83 1.05
C ARG A 60 -9.45 -8.20 2.41
N LEU A 61 -9.19 -9.41 2.90
CA LEU A 61 -9.67 -9.84 4.22
C LEU A 61 -9.10 -8.96 5.35
N ARG A 62 -7.80 -8.62 5.30
CA ARG A 62 -7.16 -7.78 6.32
C ARG A 62 -7.71 -6.36 6.36
N MET A 63 -8.05 -5.80 5.21
CA MET A 63 -8.72 -4.49 5.12
C MET A 63 -10.21 -4.57 5.48
N GLY A 64 -10.73 -5.78 5.78
CA GLY A 64 -12.15 -5.99 6.03
C GLY A 64 -13.02 -5.78 4.79
N HIS A 65 -12.50 -6.04 3.58
CA HIS A 65 -13.25 -5.99 2.32
C HIS A 65 -13.96 -7.32 2.08
N THR A 66 -14.99 -7.60 2.89
CA THR A 66 -15.87 -8.76 2.76
C THR A 66 -17.23 -8.34 2.24
N HIS A 67 -18.05 -9.29 1.81
CA HIS A 67 -19.44 -9.00 1.44
C HIS A 67 -20.18 -8.28 2.58
N CYS A 68 -20.13 -8.83 3.80
CA CYS A 68 -20.85 -8.28 4.95
C CYS A 68 -20.53 -6.80 5.25
N THR A 69 -19.28 -6.38 5.02
CA THR A 69 -18.85 -5.00 5.28
C THR A 69 -18.97 -4.06 4.07
N HIS A 70 -19.16 -4.59 2.86
CA HIS A 70 -19.17 -3.81 1.61
C HIS A 70 -20.46 -3.98 0.78
N GLU A 71 -21.39 -4.83 1.19
CA GLU A 71 -22.67 -5.06 0.52
C GLU A 71 -23.41 -3.75 0.25
N TYR A 72 -23.43 -2.84 1.23
CA TYR A 72 -24.05 -1.53 1.08
C TYR A 72 -23.46 -0.71 -0.08
N LEU A 73 -22.15 -0.83 -0.35
CA LEU A 73 -21.51 -0.18 -1.49
C LEU A 73 -21.91 -0.80 -2.83
N LEU A 74 -22.07 -2.13 -2.86
CA LEU A 74 -22.47 -2.86 -4.07
C LEU A 74 -23.94 -2.59 -4.44
N SER A 75 -24.80 -2.49 -3.42
CA SER A 75 -26.23 -2.22 -3.57
C SER A 75 -26.57 -0.72 -3.62
N SER A 76 -25.57 0.17 -3.47
CA SER A 76 -25.77 1.63 -3.36
C SER A 76 -26.72 2.03 -2.22
N GLU A 77 -26.68 1.27 -1.14
CA GLU A 77 -27.46 1.47 0.09
C GLU A 77 -26.68 2.31 1.11
N PRO A 78 -27.34 2.90 2.12
CA PRO A 78 -26.65 3.59 3.19
C PRO A 78 -25.75 2.62 3.99
N PRO A 79 -24.61 3.09 4.55
CA PRO A 79 -23.76 2.27 5.41
C PRO A 79 -24.55 1.69 6.58
N PRO A 80 -24.39 0.40 6.91
CA PRO A 80 -25.07 -0.21 8.03
C PRO A 80 -24.57 0.41 9.34
N VAL A 81 -25.50 0.67 10.26
CA VAL A 81 -25.17 1.12 11.62
C VAL A 81 -24.88 -0.11 12.48
N CYS A 82 -23.72 -0.10 13.11
CA CYS A 82 -23.36 -1.08 14.12
C CYS A 82 -24.35 -0.96 15.30
N GLN A 83 -24.90 -2.08 15.79
CA GLN A 83 -25.75 -2.04 16.99
C GLN A 83 -24.98 -2.26 18.29
N GLN A 84 -23.74 -2.77 18.18
CA GLN A 84 -22.84 -3.04 19.31
C GLN A 84 -21.77 -1.96 19.53
N CYS A 85 -21.62 -1.06 18.57
CA CYS A 85 -20.75 0.10 18.58
C CYS A 85 -21.57 1.31 18.10
#